data_AF-A0A969J2E4-F1
#
_entry.id   AF-A0A969J2E4-F1
#
_cell.length_a   1.000
_cell.length_b   1.000
_cell.length_c   1.000
_cell.angle_alpha   90.00
_cell.angle_beta   90.00
_cell.angle_gamma   90.00
#
_symmetry.space_group_name_H-M   'P 1'
#
loop_
_entity.id
_entity.type
_entity.pdbx_description
1 polymer ?
#
loop_
_entity_poly.entity_id
_entity_poly.type
_entity_poly.pdbx_seq_one_letter_code
_entity_poly.pdbx_strand_id
1 'polypeptide(L)'
;MHDTLEHLIPIVVPITATDRSQAEAFAQAHLHPEKADHVFRNTLAIMATHRYLQMLAIASDPKASWSWHRAGQLLDEADLYVPEKQGYLECRPIRQGDTHCWIPETVQSERIGYVIVQLDEPYREGSLLGFVPHVSVSKLPLSDLQPLDYLIDCLTETGSIALSTPIATLSHWLNRIFEIDWQPHQALLNPMKLPMVTFCNSQKECTEELVEQVAQLYRKQENQPGALTVHETVADPKQAIVYLIQMTQDDEIRWQAAELLWEIDPNHSAGAVRSAKDLGLYLAGHQVALMVGILSKPDGRMLILTRVYPIEQEPHLPPGLQLVGFDEEGNSFFNIKARHQDDYIQFKFTADLGDRFTLQVSFNDASVTESFIV
;
A
#
# COMPACT_ATOMS: atom_id res chain seq x y z
N MET A 1 7.19 -16.73 -24.82
CA MET A 1 8.13 -15.64 -24.51
C MET A 1 7.67 -14.44 -25.32
N HIS A 2 6.71 -13.69 -24.76
CA HIS A 2 6.33 -12.40 -25.33
C HIS A 2 7.01 -11.32 -24.50
N ASP A 3 7.56 -10.38 -25.23
CA ASP A 3 8.47 -9.32 -24.84
C ASP A 3 7.70 -8.29 -24.01
N THR A 4 7.90 -8.28 -22.68
CA THR A 4 7.21 -7.35 -21.76
C THR A 4 7.76 -5.93 -21.80
N LEU A 5 8.78 -5.65 -22.63
CA LEU A 5 9.41 -4.34 -22.77
C LEU A 5 8.69 -3.40 -23.77
N GLU A 6 7.67 -3.87 -24.51
CA GLU A 6 6.98 -3.06 -25.54
C GLU A 6 6.18 -1.86 -25.00
N HIS A 7 6.12 -1.62 -23.69
CA HIS A 7 5.37 -0.50 -23.09
C HIS A 7 6.25 0.54 -22.39
N LEU A 8 7.56 0.30 -22.26
CA LEU A 8 8.50 1.31 -21.75
C LEU A 8 9.17 1.99 -22.93
N ILE A 9 9.01 3.31 -23.02
CA ILE A 9 9.70 4.14 -24.01
C ILE A 9 10.90 4.77 -23.30
N PRO A 10 12.14 4.30 -23.56
CA PRO A 10 13.32 4.87 -22.91
C PRO A 10 13.51 6.34 -23.30
N ILE A 11 13.87 7.16 -22.31
CA ILE A 11 14.22 8.56 -22.57
C ILE A 11 15.74 8.67 -22.70
N VAL A 12 16.18 9.00 -23.90
CA VAL A 12 17.60 9.16 -24.23
C VAL A 12 18.05 10.57 -23.86
N VAL A 13 19.05 10.66 -22.99
CA VAL A 13 19.61 11.92 -22.53
C VAL A 13 21.07 11.97 -22.93
N PRO A 14 21.56 13.07 -23.54
CA PRO A 14 22.97 13.16 -23.91
C PRO A 14 23.82 13.10 -22.65
N ILE A 15 25.05 12.60 -22.72
CA ILE A 15 26.08 12.68 -21.67
C ILE A 15 27.20 13.57 -22.22
N THR A 16 27.45 14.69 -21.54
CA THR A 16 28.41 15.69 -22.03
C THR A 16 29.86 15.23 -21.84
N ALA A 17 30.79 15.92 -22.51
CA ALA A 17 32.22 15.72 -22.25
C ALA A 17 32.59 16.07 -20.80
N THR A 18 31.97 17.10 -20.23
CA THR A 18 32.17 17.51 -18.84
C THR A 18 31.73 16.42 -17.87
N ASP A 19 30.59 15.78 -18.12
CA ASP A 19 30.06 14.68 -17.29
C ASP A 19 31.05 13.50 -17.27
N ARG A 20 31.57 13.12 -18.45
CA ARG A 20 32.59 12.07 -18.57
C ARG A 20 33.90 12.42 -17.87
N SER A 21 34.41 13.65 -18.04
CA SER A 21 35.62 14.09 -17.34
C SER A 21 35.47 14.09 -15.82
N GLN A 22 34.27 14.42 -15.31
CA GLN A 22 34.00 14.35 -13.88
C GLN A 22 33.93 12.90 -13.38
N ALA A 23 33.25 12.01 -14.11
CA ALA A 23 33.22 10.58 -13.81
C ALA A 23 34.62 9.96 -13.82
N GLU A 24 35.46 10.32 -14.80
CA GLU A 24 36.87 9.90 -14.87
C GLU A 24 37.67 10.38 -13.65
N ALA A 25 37.49 11.63 -13.23
CA ALA A 25 38.16 12.19 -12.05
C ALA A 25 37.79 11.44 -10.76
N PHE A 26 36.51 11.07 -10.59
CA PHE A 26 36.08 10.27 -9.45
C PHE A 26 36.61 8.84 -9.52
N ALA A 27 36.56 8.19 -10.69
CA ALA A 27 37.09 6.85 -10.89
C ALA A 27 38.59 6.74 -10.59
N GLN A 28 39.39 7.72 -11.05
CA GLN A 28 40.84 7.77 -10.82
C GLN A 28 41.24 7.90 -9.35
N ALA A 29 40.32 8.31 -8.47
CA ALA A 29 40.58 8.35 -7.03
C ALA A 29 40.62 6.97 -6.37
N HIS A 30 40.20 5.90 -7.08
CA HIS A 30 40.16 4.54 -6.58
C HIS A 30 41.27 3.67 -7.20
N LEU A 31 41.95 2.90 -6.35
CA LEU A 31 43.05 2.02 -6.77
C LEU A 31 42.58 0.71 -7.42
N HIS A 32 41.32 0.30 -7.18
CA HIS A 32 40.79 -0.98 -7.64
C HIS A 32 40.01 -0.78 -8.94
N PRO A 33 40.40 -1.43 -10.06
CA PRO A 33 39.78 -1.20 -11.37
C PRO A 33 38.27 -1.44 -11.40
N GLU A 34 37.78 -2.47 -10.71
CA GLU A 34 36.34 -2.77 -10.64
C GLU A 34 35.58 -1.66 -9.94
N LYS A 35 36.10 -1.16 -8.81
CA LYS A 35 35.48 -0.05 -8.08
C LYS A 35 35.53 1.25 -8.88
N ALA A 36 36.62 1.49 -9.60
CA ALA A 36 36.74 2.64 -10.49
C ALA A 36 35.69 2.60 -11.62
N ASP A 37 35.45 1.43 -12.24
CA ASP A 37 34.38 1.25 -13.25
C ASP A 37 32.98 1.48 -12.65
N HIS A 38 32.71 0.96 -11.45
CA HIS A 38 31.46 1.22 -10.75
C HIS A 38 31.24 2.71 -10.47
N VAL A 39 32.21 3.39 -9.86
CA VAL A 39 32.12 4.83 -9.56
C VAL A 39 31.95 5.65 -10.84
N PHE A 40 32.67 5.29 -11.90
CA PHE A 40 32.53 5.92 -13.21
C PHE A 40 31.09 5.83 -13.72
N ARG A 41 30.51 4.61 -13.78
CA ARG A 41 29.16 4.38 -14.29
C ARG A 41 28.08 4.99 -13.41
N ASN A 42 28.20 4.89 -12.08
CA ASN A 42 27.26 5.49 -11.15
C ASN A 42 27.22 7.02 -11.34
N THR A 43 28.38 7.65 -11.50
CA THR A 43 28.48 9.10 -11.74
C THR A 43 27.77 9.49 -13.04
N LEU A 44 27.93 8.70 -14.11
CA LEU A 44 27.24 8.94 -15.38
C LEU A 44 25.73 8.75 -15.29
N ALA A 45 25.26 7.74 -14.56
CA ALA A 45 23.83 7.50 -14.34
C ALA A 45 23.18 8.66 -13.55
N ILE A 46 23.85 9.17 -12.52
CA ILE A 46 23.42 10.35 -11.77
C ILE A 46 23.34 11.57 -12.71
N MET A 47 24.36 11.80 -13.54
CA MET A 47 24.38 12.93 -14.48
C MET A 47 23.26 12.86 -15.52
N ALA A 48 23.01 11.69 -16.09
CA ALA A 48 21.91 11.47 -17.03
C ALA A 48 20.55 11.76 -16.37
N THR A 49 20.33 11.24 -15.16
CA THR A 49 19.09 11.45 -14.40
C THR A 49 18.91 12.92 -14.00
N HIS A 50 19.97 13.55 -13.48
CA HIS A 50 19.96 14.97 -13.14
C HIS A 50 19.57 15.85 -14.35
N ARG A 51 20.15 15.57 -15.52
CA ARG A 51 19.82 16.31 -16.74
C ARG A 51 18.38 16.09 -17.19
N TYR A 52 17.87 14.86 -17.08
CA TYR A 52 16.46 14.58 -17.33
C TYR A 52 15.56 15.44 -16.44
N LEU A 53 15.82 15.48 -15.14
CA LEU A 53 15.05 16.30 -14.19
C LEU A 53 15.17 17.80 -14.51
N GLN A 54 16.35 18.28 -14.91
CA GLN A 54 16.53 19.67 -15.36
C GLN A 54 15.68 20.00 -16.60
N MET A 55 15.56 19.07 -17.56
CA MET A 55 14.71 19.26 -18.75
C MET A 55 13.23 19.41 -18.37
N LEU A 56 12.81 18.80 -17.26
CA LEU A 56 11.46 18.90 -16.69
C LEU A 56 11.31 20.06 -15.71
N ALA A 57 12.34 20.87 -15.51
CA ALA A 57 12.39 21.92 -14.50
C ALA A 57 12.20 21.43 -13.04
N ILE A 58 12.54 20.17 -12.75
CA ILE A 58 12.54 19.61 -11.39
C ILE A 58 13.92 19.83 -10.75
N ALA A 59 13.93 20.41 -9.55
CA ALA A 59 15.17 20.69 -8.83
C ALA A 59 15.84 19.39 -8.34
N SER A 60 17.13 19.24 -8.63
CA SER A 60 17.99 18.18 -8.09
C SER A 60 19.43 18.69 -7.92
N ASP A 61 20.13 18.20 -6.90
CA ASP A 61 21.48 18.66 -6.56
C ASP A 61 22.45 17.48 -6.34
N PRO A 62 23.25 17.13 -7.36
CA PRO A 62 24.29 16.11 -7.22
C PRO A 62 25.32 16.41 -6.13
N LYS A 63 25.60 17.69 -5.83
CA LYS A 63 26.63 18.05 -4.84
C LYS A 63 26.17 17.83 -3.40
N ALA A 64 24.86 17.74 -3.18
CA ALA A 64 24.26 17.40 -1.89
C ALA A 64 24.10 15.88 -1.69
N SER A 65 24.44 15.07 -2.71
CA SER A 65 24.45 13.61 -2.64
C SER A 65 25.68 13.05 -1.92
N TRP A 66 25.52 11.90 -1.26
CA TRP A 66 26.60 11.15 -0.62
C TRP A 66 27.66 10.67 -1.61
N SER A 67 27.25 10.25 -2.80
CA SER A 67 28.11 9.84 -3.92
C SER A 67 29.05 10.94 -4.42
N TRP A 68 28.76 12.21 -4.11
CA TRP A 68 29.66 13.34 -4.40
C TRP A 68 30.80 13.50 -3.38
N HIS A 69 30.74 12.76 -2.27
CA HIS A 69 31.77 12.74 -1.23
C HIS A 69 32.59 11.45 -1.29
N ARG A 70 33.88 11.56 -0.98
CA ARG A 70 34.80 10.41 -0.99
C ARG A 70 34.31 9.23 -0.13
N ALA A 71 33.62 9.50 0.97
CA ALA A 71 33.05 8.46 1.82
C ALA A 71 31.91 7.68 1.12
N GLY A 72 30.98 8.37 0.45
CA GLY A 72 29.91 7.71 -0.32
C GLY A 72 30.45 7.00 -1.56
N GLN A 73 31.51 7.51 -2.20
CA GLN A 73 32.18 6.84 -3.32
C GLN A 73 32.82 5.49 -2.94
N LEU A 74 33.18 5.29 -1.67
CA LEU A 74 33.65 4.00 -1.18
C LEU A 74 32.50 2.99 -1.11
N LEU A 75 31.28 3.46 -0.85
CA LEU A 75 30.04 2.68 -0.93
C LEU A 75 29.59 2.59 -2.40
N ASP A 76 28.85 1.54 -2.78
CA ASP A 76 28.33 1.40 -4.16
C ASP A 76 27.03 2.20 -4.31
N GLU A 77 27.05 3.46 -3.91
CA GLU A 77 25.90 4.37 -3.92
C GLU A 77 25.89 5.20 -5.20
N ALA A 78 24.69 5.44 -5.73
CA ALA A 78 24.46 6.28 -6.89
C ALA A 78 23.32 7.27 -6.62
N ASP A 79 23.37 7.95 -5.47
CA ASP A 79 22.29 8.79 -4.98
C ASP A 79 22.25 10.18 -5.64
N LEU A 80 21.04 10.69 -5.90
CA LEU A 80 20.76 12.02 -6.41
C LEU A 80 19.79 12.73 -5.48
N TYR A 81 20.24 13.77 -4.78
CA TYR A 81 19.40 14.53 -3.88
C TYR A 81 18.35 15.36 -4.63
N VAL A 82 17.10 15.27 -4.16
CA VAL A 82 15.96 16.06 -4.64
C VAL A 82 15.48 16.97 -3.50
N PRO A 83 15.79 18.28 -3.54
CA PRO A 83 15.48 19.19 -2.43
C PRO A 83 13.98 19.28 -2.10
N GLU A 84 13.11 19.27 -3.11
CA GLU A 84 11.66 19.42 -2.92
C GLU A 84 11.04 18.26 -2.13
N LYS A 85 11.63 17.06 -2.23
CA LYS A 85 11.20 15.86 -1.50
C LYS A 85 12.04 15.57 -0.26
N GLN A 86 13.08 16.36 0.01
CA GLN A 86 14.04 16.13 1.08
C GLN A 86 14.59 14.69 1.11
N GLY A 87 14.85 14.10 -0.07
CA GLY A 87 15.25 12.71 -0.20
C GLY A 87 16.16 12.44 -1.40
N TYR A 88 16.49 11.17 -1.62
CA TYR A 88 17.46 10.73 -2.62
C TYR A 88 16.86 9.75 -3.62
N LEU A 89 17.07 9.98 -4.91
CA LEU A 89 16.86 8.97 -5.97
C LEU A 89 18.11 8.12 -6.12
N GLU A 90 17.96 6.81 -6.29
CA GLU A 90 19.07 5.91 -6.56
C GLU A 90 19.20 5.65 -8.08
N CYS A 91 20.25 6.16 -8.71
CA CYS A 91 20.46 6.15 -10.15
C CYS A 91 21.36 5.00 -10.58
N ARG A 92 20.80 3.84 -10.94
CA ARG A 92 21.58 2.62 -11.15
C ARG A 92 21.94 2.40 -12.63
N PRO A 93 23.24 2.25 -12.96
CA PRO A 93 23.66 1.98 -14.31
C PRO A 93 23.47 0.50 -14.68
N ILE A 94 23.12 0.24 -15.94
CA ILE A 94 23.19 -1.09 -16.57
C ILE A 94 23.88 -1.00 -17.94
N ARG A 95 24.30 -2.14 -18.49
CA ARG A 95 24.88 -2.24 -19.84
C ARG A 95 23.83 -2.69 -20.85
N GLN A 96 24.09 -2.42 -22.12
CA GLN A 96 23.30 -2.97 -23.22
C GLN A 96 23.27 -4.51 -23.15
N GLY A 97 22.06 -5.07 -23.17
CA GLY A 97 21.84 -6.52 -23.10
C GLY A 97 21.68 -7.09 -21.69
N ASP A 98 21.88 -6.29 -20.63
CA ASP A 98 21.53 -6.70 -19.27
C ASP A 98 20.01 -6.87 -19.16
N THR A 99 19.57 -7.88 -18.40
CA THR A 99 18.14 -8.17 -18.16
C THR A 99 17.70 -7.88 -16.72
N HIS A 100 18.66 -7.58 -15.85
CA HIS A 100 18.44 -7.27 -14.44
C HIS A 100 19.40 -6.16 -14.00
N CYS A 101 18.96 -5.32 -13.07
CA CYS A 101 19.78 -4.32 -12.41
C CYS A 101 20.23 -4.82 -11.02
N TRP A 102 21.49 -4.59 -10.68
CA TRP A 102 22.02 -4.89 -9.34
C TRP A 102 21.80 -3.73 -8.37
N ILE A 103 21.14 -4.02 -7.24
CA ILE A 103 20.83 -3.08 -6.16
C ILE A 103 21.50 -3.57 -4.86
N PRO A 104 22.53 -2.86 -4.34
CA PRO A 104 23.14 -3.19 -3.06
C PRO A 104 22.13 -3.13 -1.92
N GLU A 105 22.21 -4.05 -0.95
CA GLU A 105 21.31 -4.06 0.22
C GLU A 105 21.37 -2.76 1.03
N THR A 106 22.52 -2.09 1.03
CA THR A 106 22.74 -0.82 1.72
C THR A 106 21.93 0.34 1.15
N VAL A 107 21.37 0.20 -0.06
CA VAL A 107 20.59 1.25 -0.72
C VAL A 107 19.14 0.86 -0.98
N GLN A 108 18.65 -0.25 -0.39
CA GLN A 108 17.28 -0.74 -0.60
C GLN A 108 16.21 0.04 0.19
N SER A 109 16.61 0.80 1.21
CA SER A 109 15.73 1.64 2.04
C SER A 109 16.10 3.12 1.94
N GLU A 110 15.18 3.99 2.39
CA GLU A 110 15.41 5.44 2.48
C GLU A 110 15.76 6.10 1.12
N ARG A 111 15.02 5.73 0.08
CA ARG A 111 15.11 6.33 -1.26
C ARG A 111 13.72 6.78 -1.71
N ILE A 112 13.68 7.88 -2.47
CA ILE A 112 12.48 8.32 -3.20
C ILE A 112 12.09 7.26 -4.23
N GLY A 113 13.11 6.62 -4.83
CA GLY A 113 12.97 5.49 -5.73
C GLY A 113 14.22 5.28 -6.56
N TYR A 114 14.14 4.39 -7.53
CA TYR A 114 15.25 3.85 -8.29
C TYR A 114 15.05 4.17 -9.77
N VAL A 115 16.03 4.84 -10.38
CA VAL A 115 16.03 5.14 -11.81
C VAL A 115 17.07 4.26 -12.47
N ILE A 116 16.64 3.44 -13.44
CA ILE A 116 17.55 2.54 -14.16
C ILE A 116 18.00 3.22 -15.43
N VAL A 117 19.33 3.38 -15.57
CA VAL A 117 19.95 4.06 -16.69
C VAL A 117 20.82 3.08 -17.47
N GLN A 118 20.44 2.79 -18.71
CA GLN A 118 21.30 2.06 -19.61
C GLN A 118 22.37 2.99 -20.17
N LEU A 119 23.63 2.56 -20.04
CA LEU A 119 24.80 3.28 -20.52
C LEU A 119 25.44 2.48 -21.66
N ASP A 120 25.46 3.08 -22.84
CA ASP A 120 26.09 2.48 -24.02
C ASP A 120 27.47 3.10 -24.25
N GLU A 121 28.45 2.28 -24.66
CA GLU A 121 29.77 2.79 -25.06
C GLU A 121 29.66 3.55 -26.40
N PRO A 122 30.24 4.76 -26.53
CA PRO A 122 31.29 5.36 -25.70
C PRO A 122 30.80 6.40 -24.68
N TYR A 123 29.69 6.13 -23.98
CA TYR A 123 29.11 6.96 -22.91
C TYR A 123 28.74 8.38 -23.38
N ARG A 124 28.15 8.47 -24.58
CA ARG A 124 27.68 9.73 -25.17
C ARG A 124 26.22 10.03 -24.87
N GLU A 125 25.47 9.01 -24.48
CA GLU A 125 24.07 9.07 -24.14
C GLU A 125 23.78 8.05 -23.04
N GLY A 126 22.80 8.36 -22.21
CA GLY A 126 22.23 7.46 -21.21
C GLY A 126 20.74 7.34 -21.45
N SER A 127 20.25 6.12 -21.55
CA SER A 127 18.84 5.82 -21.77
C SER A 127 18.19 5.49 -20.44
N LEU A 128 17.33 6.37 -19.93
CA LEU A 128 16.53 6.09 -18.75
C LEU A 128 15.44 5.09 -19.16
N LEU A 129 15.52 3.88 -18.62
CA LEU A 129 14.61 2.78 -19.01
C LEU A 129 13.29 2.81 -18.26
N GLY A 130 13.33 3.24 -16.99
CA GLY A 130 12.16 3.28 -16.14
C GLY A 130 12.50 3.54 -14.68
N PHE A 131 11.46 3.47 -13.86
CA PHE A 131 11.47 3.83 -12.46
C PHE A 131 10.82 2.73 -11.61
N VAL A 132 11.28 2.58 -10.37
CA VAL A 132 10.59 1.78 -9.35
C VAL A 132 10.65 2.54 -8.03
N PRO A 133 9.55 2.70 -7.27
CA PRO A 133 9.56 3.43 -6.00
C PRO A 133 10.28 2.65 -4.88
N HIS A 134 10.13 1.32 -4.86
CA HIS A 134 10.65 0.47 -3.79
C HIS A 134 11.25 -0.83 -4.33
N VAL A 135 12.36 -1.27 -3.74
CA VAL A 135 13.04 -2.52 -4.12
C VAL A 135 13.36 -3.32 -2.86
N SER A 136 13.04 -4.61 -2.87
CA SER A 136 13.36 -5.58 -1.80
C SER A 136 14.28 -6.72 -2.28
N VAL A 137 14.81 -6.60 -3.50
CA VAL A 137 15.63 -7.63 -4.14
C VAL A 137 16.94 -7.03 -4.64
N SER A 138 18.04 -7.76 -4.49
CA SER A 138 19.35 -7.27 -4.98
C SER A 138 19.53 -7.39 -6.48
N LYS A 139 18.67 -8.18 -7.16
CA LYS A 139 18.62 -8.32 -8.62
C LYS A 139 17.22 -7.96 -9.12
N LEU A 140 17.03 -6.70 -9.47
CA LEU A 140 15.77 -6.17 -9.98
C LEU A 140 15.58 -6.54 -11.46
N PRO A 141 14.56 -7.33 -11.84
CA PRO A 141 14.24 -7.59 -13.24
C PRO A 141 13.83 -6.30 -13.98
N LEU A 142 14.31 -6.11 -15.21
CA LEU A 142 13.91 -4.92 -16.00
C LEU A 142 12.43 -4.93 -16.42
N SER A 143 11.76 -6.09 -16.34
CA SER A 143 10.31 -6.21 -16.55
C SER A 143 9.47 -5.50 -15.49
N ASP A 144 10.07 -5.23 -14.32
CA ASP A 144 9.37 -4.67 -13.17
C ASP A 144 9.45 -3.14 -13.15
N LEU A 145 10.14 -2.56 -14.14
CA LEU A 145 10.26 -1.11 -14.27
C LEU A 145 8.93 -0.50 -14.70
N GLN A 146 8.56 0.60 -14.04
CA GLN A 146 7.45 1.44 -14.41
C GLN A 146 7.91 2.52 -15.40
N PRO A 147 7.00 3.06 -16.23
CA PRO A 147 7.27 4.23 -17.06
C PRO A 147 7.79 5.41 -16.23
N LEU A 148 8.61 6.27 -16.86
CA LEU A 148 9.17 7.46 -16.19
C LEU A 148 8.11 8.49 -15.78
N ASP A 149 6.89 8.41 -16.30
CA ASP A 149 5.78 9.25 -15.85
C ASP A 149 5.51 9.07 -14.34
N TYR A 150 5.65 7.83 -13.81
CA TYR A 150 5.53 7.55 -12.38
C TYR A 150 6.62 8.24 -11.54
N LEU A 151 7.82 8.42 -12.10
CA LEU A 151 8.86 9.22 -11.45
C LEU A 151 8.43 10.68 -11.37
N ILE A 152 7.85 11.24 -12.44
CA ILE A 152 7.39 12.63 -12.44
C ILE A 152 6.26 12.82 -11.43
N ASP A 153 5.28 11.92 -11.40
CA ASP A 153 4.19 11.96 -10.42
C ASP A 153 4.77 11.94 -9.00
N CYS A 154 5.68 11.00 -8.73
CA CYS A 154 6.37 10.89 -7.44
C CYS A 154 7.11 12.17 -7.05
N LEU A 155 7.75 12.87 -8.00
CA LEU A 155 8.54 14.08 -7.74
C LEU A 155 7.71 15.37 -7.69
N THR A 156 6.61 15.46 -8.44
CA THR A 156 5.84 16.72 -8.62
C THR A 156 4.67 16.88 -7.66
N GLU A 157 4.27 15.82 -6.93
CA GLU A 157 3.31 15.91 -5.83
C GLU A 157 3.79 16.94 -4.78
N THR A 158 3.28 18.16 -4.90
CA THR A 158 3.71 19.34 -4.14
C THR A 158 2.88 19.42 -2.85
N GLY A 159 3.38 18.78 -1.78
CA GLY A 159 2.97 19.05 -0.41
C GLY A 159 1.55 18.63 0.01
N SER A 160 1.48 17.60 0.85
CA SER A 160 0.35 17.24 1.72
C SER A 160 -0.82 16.49 1.11
N ILE A 161 -0.59 15.30 0.56
CA ILE A 161 -1.35 14.09 0.90
C ILE A 161 -0.34 12.93 0.90
N ALA A 162 -0.46 12.04 1.87
CA ALA A 162 0.07 10.68 1.95
C ALA A 162 0.94 10.17 0.78
N LEU A 163 2.06 9.51 1.12
CA LEU A 163 2.69 8.45 0.31
C LEU A 163 1.65 7.85 -0.66
N SER A 164 1.82 8.03 -1.98
CA SER A 164 0.97 7.44 -3.01
C SER A 164 1.06 5.91 -2.95
N THR A 165 0.40 5.34 -1.95
CA THR A 165 -0.16 4.02 -2.00
C THR A 165 -1.17 4.04 -3.15
N PRO A 166 -1.17 3.03 -4.04
CA PRO A 166 -2.16 2.97 -5.11
C PRO A 166 -3.55 3.13 -4.50
N ILE A 167 -4.34 4.09 -4.99
CA ILE A 167 -5.68 4.34 -4.48
C ILE A 167 -6.50 3.07 -4.69
N ALA A 168 -6.88 2.42 -3.59
CA ALA A 168 -7.65 1.20 -3.67
C ALA A 168 -9.09 1.52 -4.10
N THR A 169 -9.58 0.81 -5.12
CA THR A 169 -10.92 1.04 -5.68
C THR A 169 -11.90 0.07 -5.05
N LEU A 170 -12.66 0.52 -4.06
CA LEU A 170 -13.54 -0.34 -3.24
C LEU A 170 -14.65 -0.99 -4.07
N SER A 171 -15.19 -0.31 -5.08
CA SER A 171 -16.14 -0.92 -6.01
C SER A 171 -15.58 -2.18 -6.73
N HIS A 172 -14.27 -2.28 -6.98
CA HIS A 172 -13.66 -3.49 -7.54
C HIS A 172 -13.67 -4.67 -6.56
N TRP A 173 -13.60 -4.39 -5.26
CA TRP A 173 -13.60 -5.43 -4.23
C TRP A 173 -14.92 -6.20 -4.22
N LEU A 174 -16.05 -5.58 -4.60
CA LEU A 174 -17.33 -6.27 -4.79
C LEU A 174 -17.23 -7.43 -5.79
N ASN A 175 -16.32 -7.33 -6.77
CA ASN A 175 -16.01 -8.38 -7.75
C ASN A 175 -14.82 -9.26 -7.33
N ARG A 176 -14.37 -9.17 -6.08
CA ARG A 176 -13.19 -9.88 -5.51
C ARG A 176 -11.89 -9.57 -6.24
N ILE A 177 -11.80 -8.38 -6.83
CA ILE A 177 -10.58 -7.85 -7.42
C ILE A 177 -9.96 -6.91 -6.39
N PHE A 178 -8.75 -7.23 -5.93
CA PHE A 178 -8.03 -6.49 -4.91
C PHE A 178 -6.66 -6.08 -5.43
N GLU A 179 -6.19 -4.91 -5.01
CA GLU A 179 -4.83 -4.43 -5.20
C GLU A 179 -3.83 -5.39 -4.55
N ILE A 180 -2.59 -5.43 -5.04
CA ILE A 180 -1.55 -6.40 -4.61
C ILE A 180 -1.36 -6.39 -3.09
N ASP A 181 -1.28 -5.19 -2.50
CA ASP A 181 -1.09 -4.99 -1.06
C ASP A 181 -2.33 -5.30 -0.21
N TRP A 182 -3.48 -5.43 -0.88
CA TRP A 182 -4.78 -5.76 -0.31
C TRP A 182 -5.20 -7.20 -0.66
N GLN A 183 -4.24 -8.08 -0.95
CA GLN A 183 -4.43 -9.53 -1.03
C GLN A 183 -3.79 -10.20 0.20
N PRO A 184 -4.47 -10.20 1.37
CA PRO A 184 -3.91 -10.77 2.59
C PRO A 184 -3.67 -12.27 2.43
N HIS A 185 -2.56 -12.74 2.98
CA HIS A 185 -2.38 -14.17 3.22
C HIS A 185 -3.49 -14.66 4.17
N GLN A 186 -4.01 -15.87 3.98
CA GLN A 186 -5.13 -16.41 4.80
C GLN A 186 -4.87 -16.33 6.32
N ALA A 187 -3.60 -16.31 6.75
CA ALA A 187 -3.20 -16.11 8.13
C ALA A 187 -3.59 -14.74 8.72
N LEU A 188 -3.59 -13.66 7.93
CA LEU A 188 -4.05 -12.32 8.35
C LEU A 188 -5.57 -12.26 8.52
N LEU A 189 -6.31 -13.13 7.82
CA LEU A 189 -7.76 -13.20 7.89
C LEU A 189 -8.27 -14.07 9.06
N ASN A 190 -7.46 -15.01 9.56
CA ASN A 190 -7.83 -15.89 10.67
C ASN A 190 -8.14 -15.21 12.02
N PRO A 191 -7.39 -14.18 12.47
CA PRO A 191 -7.76 -13.44 13.69
C PRO A 191 -9.03 -12.59 13.51
N MET A 192 -9.61 -12.52 12.31
CA MET A 192 -10.84 -11.76 12.02
C MET A 192 -12.14 -12.54 12.23
N LYS A 193 -12.06 -13.78 12.73
CA LYS A 193 -13.24 -14.54 13.12
C LYS A 193 -13.86 -13.97 14.40
N LEU A 194 -15.17 -13.81 14.43
CA LEU A 194 -15.86 -13.47 15.67
C LEU A 194 -15.64 -14.58 16.72
N PRO A 195 -15.57 -14.22 18.02
CA PRO A 195 -15.32 -15.18 19.11
C PRO A 195 -16.36 -16.31 19.23
N MET A 196 -17.49 -16.23 18.51
CA MET A 196 -18.51 -17.27 18.44
C MET A 196 -17.96 -18.63 18.01
N VAL A 197 -17.01 -18.66 17.06
CA VAL A 197 -16.52 -19.92 16.49
C VAL A 197 -15.35 -20.50 17.29
N THR A 198 -14.73 -19.72 18.17
CA THR A 198 -13.58 -20.18 18.97
C THR A 198 -13.99 -21.13 20.10
N PHE A 199 -15.28 -21.19 20.46
CA PHE A 199 -15.78 -21.98 21.59
C PHE A 199 -16.72 -23.15 21.22
N CYS A 200 -17.13 -23.32 19.96
CA CYS A 200 -18.06 -24.39 19.58
C CYS A 200 -17.34 -25.75 19.43
N ASN A 201 -17.35 -26.56 20.50
CA ASN A 201 -16.84 -27.94 20.49
C ASN A 201 -17.76 -28.93 19.73
N SER A 202 -18.95 -28.50 19.26
CA SER A 202 -19.89 -29.33 18.50
C SER A 202 -20.70 -28.55 17.44
N GLN A 203 -21.08 -29.21 16.33
CA GLN A 203 -21.89 -28.64 15.24
C GLN A 203 -23.30 -28.20 15.65
N LYS A 204 -23.84 -28.75 16.75
CA LYS A 204 -25.21 -28.52 17.20
C LYS A 204 -25.35 -27.26 18.07
N GLU A 205 -24.34 -26.95 18.89
CA GLU A 205 -24.29 -25.73 19.68
C GLU A 205 -24.10 -24.48 18.80
N CYS A 206 -23.31 -24.60 17.73
CA CYS A 206 -23.08 -23.52 16.75
C CYS A 206 -24.36 -23.09 16.01
N THR A 207 -25.29 -24.02 15.78
CA THR A 207 -26.56 -23.72 15.11
C THR A 207 -27.58 -23.07 16.04
N GLU A 208 -27.64 -23.45 17.31
CA GLU A 208 -28.54 -22.83 18.30
C GLU A 208 -28.10 -21.41 18.68
N GLU A 209 -26.80 -21.18 18.86
CA GLU A 209 -26.24 -19.85 19.16
C GLU A 209 -26.42 -18.88 17.99
N LEU A 210 -26.20 -19.35 16.76
CA LEU A 210 -26.45 -18.56 15.55
C LEU A 210 -27.93 -18.14 15.46
N VAL A 211 -28.86 -19.08 15.68
CA VAL A 211 -30.30 -18.79 15.63
C VAL A 211 -30.69 -17.74 16.69
N GLU A 212 -30.15 -17.82 17.91
CA GLU A 212 -30.44 -16.82 18.94
C GLU A 212 -29.88 -15.43 18.57
N GLN A 213 -28.69 -15.36 17.98
CA GLN A 213 -28.14 -14.08 17.53
C GLN A 213 -28.94 -13.45 16.40
N VAL A 214 -29.36 -14.26 15.42
CA VAL A 214 -30.28 -13.80 14.36
C VAL A 214 -31.58 -13.30 14.99
N ALA A 215 -32.18 -14.07 15.90
CA ALA A 215 -33.39 -13.66 16.59
C ALA A 215 -33.21 -12.35 17.37
N GLN A 216 -32.06 -12.13 18.01
CA GLN A 216 -31.74 -10.87 18.68
C GLN A 216 -31.67 -9.68 17.72
N LEU A 217 -31.09 -9.85 16.53
CA LEU A 217 -31.08 -8.81 15.50
C LEU A 217 -32.50 -8.45 15.04
N TYR A 218 -33.37 -9.46 14.85
CA TYR A 218 -34.77 -9.23 14.53
C TYR A 218 -35.54 -8.51 15.65
N ARG A 219 -35.32 -8.89 16.92
CA ARG A 219 -35.91 -8.18 18.08
C ARG A 219 -35.46 -6.72 18.14
N LYS A 220 -34.19 -6.43 17.82
CA LYS A 220 -33.69 -5.04 17.73
C LYS A 220 -34.37 -4.27 16.59
N GLN A 221 -34.78 -4.96 15.52
CA GLN A 221 -35.46 -4.37 14.36
C GLN A 221 -36.97 -4.15 14.55
N GLU A 222 -37.65 -4.87 15.46
CA GLU A 222 -39.13 -4.90 15.64
C GLU A 222 -39.84 -3.54 15.82
N ASN A 223 -39.12 -2.43 15.93
CA ASN A 223 -39.68 -1.08 15.83
C ASN A 223 -39.90 -0.60 14.37
N GLN A 224 -39.73 -1.45 13.35
CA GLN A 224 -39.92 -1.11 11.93
C GLN A 224 -40.92 -2.06 11.21
N PRO A 225 -41.80 -1.55 10.32
CA PRO A 225 -42.82 -2.36 9.64
C PRO A 225 -42.22 -3.31 8.59
N GLY A 226 -42.55 -4.61 8.66
CA GLY A 226 -42.17 -5.63 7.67
C GLY A 226 -41.16 -6.70 8.12
N ALA A 227 -40.82 -6.78 9.41
CA ALA A 227 -39.90 -7.80 9.92
C ALA A 227 -40.45 -9.24 9.78
N LEU A 228 -39.62 -10.18 9.30
CA LEU A 228 -39.92 -11.62 9.39
C LEU A 228 -40.15 -12.00 10.85
N THR A 229 -41.06 -12.94 11.09
CA THR A 229 -41.33 -13.40 12.45
C THR A 229 -40.15 -14.22 12.96
N VAL A 230 -39.82 -14.12 14.25
CA VAL A 230 -38.75 -14.93 14.88
C VAL A 230 -38.93 -16.43 14.60
N HIS A 231 -40.17 -16.89 14.38
CA HIS A 231 -40.45 -18.28 13.99
C HIS A 231 -39.90 -18.68 12.61
N GLU A 232 -39.89 -17.77 11.64
CA GLU A 232 -39.32 -18.01 10.30
C GLU A 232 -37.78 -17.98 10.33
N THR A 233 -37.18 -17.22 11.26
CA THR A 233 -35.71 -17.16 11.43
C THR A 233 -35.10 -18.47 11.92
N VAL A 234 -35.88 -19.30 12.64
CA VAL A 234 -35.45 -20.61 13.12
C VAL A 234 -35.45 -21.65 11.98
N ALA A 235 -36.24 -21.43 10.93
CA ALA A 235 -36.37 -22.39 9.83
C ALA A 235 -35.18 -22.33 8.84
N ASP A 236 -34.68 -21.12 8.54
CA ASP A 236 -33.46 -20.92 7.75
C ASP A 236 -32.71 -19.65 8.22
N PRO A 237 -31.72 -19.79 9.14
CA PRO A 237 -30.99 -18.65 9.68
C PRO A 237 -30.17 -17.92 8.61
N LYS A 238 -29.69 -18.61 7.56
CA LYS A 238 -28.92 -17.98 6.49
C LYS A 238 -29.80 -17.05 5.66
N GLN A 239 -30.98 -17.51 5.25
CA GLN A 239 -31.94 -16.67 4.53
C GLN A 239 -32.41 -15.49 5.39
N ALA A 240 -32.64 -15.72 6.69
CA ALA A 240 -33.02 -14.66 7.61
C ALA A 240 -31.93 -13.58 7.73
N ILE A 241 -30.66 -13.96 7.76
CA ILE A 241 -29.53 -13.01 7.73
C ILE A 241 -29.49 -12.23 6.42
N VAL A 242 -29.60 -12.90 5.27
CA VAL A 242 -29.61 -12.25 3.95
C VAL A 242 -30.75 -11.24 3.85
N TYR A 243 -31.94 -11.60 4.36
CA TYR A 243 -33.09 -10.70 4.40
C TYR A 243 -32.83 -9.46 5.27
N LEU A 244 -32.23 -9.63 6.46
CA LEU A 244 -31.84 -8.49 7.31
C LEU A 244 -30.90 -7.54 6.55
N ILE A 245 -29.86 -8.08 5.93
CA ILE A 245 -28.89 -7.28 5.18
C ILE A 245 -29.59 -6.52 4.06
N GLN A 246 -30.57 -7.10 3.37
CA GLN A 246 -31.24 -6.41 2.26
C GLN A 246 -32.22 -5.34 2.74
N MET A 247 -33.02 -5.65 3.76
CA MET A 247 -34.23 -4.88 4.09
C MET A 247 -34.03 -3.85 5.20
N THR A 248 -33.11 -4.08 6.13
CA THR A 248 -32.95 -3.20 7.29
C THR A 248 -32.46 -1.81 6.86
N GLN A 249 -33.00 -0.76 7.48
CA GLN A 249 -32.52 0.61 7.31
C GLN A 249 -31.49 0.99 8.38
N ASP A 250 -31.25 0.11 9.36
CA ASP A 250 -30.28 0.32 10.42
C ASP A 250 -28.91 -0.25 9.99
N ASP A 251 -27.95 0.65 9.81
CA ASP A 251 -26.60 0.31 9.34
C ASP A 251 -25.85 -0.61 10.32
N GLU A 252 -26.13 -0.52 11.62
CA GLU A 252 -25.50 -1.39 12.62
C GLU A 252 -26.08 -2.80 12.58
N ILE A 253 -27.42 -2.94 12.47
CA ILE A 253 -28.07 -4.24 12.27
C ILE A 253 -27.60 -4.88 10.97
N ARG A 254 -27.53 -4.09 9.89
CA ARG A 254 -27.04 -4.54 8.58
C ARG A 254 -25.63 -5.10 8.68
N TRP A 255 -24.74 -4.40 9.39
CA TRP A 255 -23.36 -4.83 9.56
C TRP A 255 -23.23 -6.08 10.43
N GLN A 256 -23.97 -6.16 11.53
CA GLN A 256 -23.99 -7.34 12.40
C GLN A 256 -24.50 -8.57 11.63
N ALA A 257 -25.55 -8.41 10.83
CA ALA A 257 -26.04 -9.47 9.96
C ALA A 257 -24.98 -9.89 8.92
N ALA A 258 -24.25 -8.95 8.31
CA ALA A 258 -23.17 -9.26 7.38
C ALA A 258 -21.97 -9.95 8.04
N GLU A 259 -21.66 -9.62 9.30
CA GLU A 259 -20.69 -10.34 10.13
C GLU A 259 -21.10 -11.80 10.35
N LEU A 260 -22.36 -12.05 10.71
CA LEU A 260 -22.89 -13.42 10.84
C LEU A 260 -22.86 -14.18 9.51
N LEU A 261 -23.23 -13.53 8.40
CA LEU A 261 -23.20 -14.15 7.07
C LEU A 261 -21.78 -14.55 6.67
N TRP A 262 -20.78 -13.72 7.01
CA TRP A 262 -19.39 -14.00 6.71
C TRP A 262 -18.89 -15.27 7.39
N GLU A 263 -19.30 -15.54 8.64
CA GLU A 263 -18.92 -16.77 9.36
C GLU A 263 -19.51 -18.04 8.71
N ILE A 264 -20.71 -17.93 8.13
CA ILE A 264 -21.43 -19.07 7.53
C ILE A 264 -21.02 -19.29 6.07
N ASP A 265 -20.94 -18.20 5.31
CA ASP A 265 -20.67 -18.18 3.87
C ASP A 265 -19.94 -16.88 3.48
N PRO A 266 -18.60 -16.83 3.65
CA PRO A 266 -17.78 -15.65 3.34
C PRO A 266 -17.90 -15.16 1.88
N ASN A 267 -18.30 -16.04 0.97
CA ASN A 267 -18.39 -15.77 -0.46
C ASN A 267 -19.80 -15.44 -0.92
N HIS A 268 -20.78 -15.35 0.00
CA HIS A 268 -22.14 -14.99 -0.36
C HIS A 268 -22.21 -13.59 -0.96
N SER A 269 -22.96 -13.43 -2.05
CA SER A 269 -23.05 -12.15 -2.80
C SER A 269 -23.66 -11.00 -2.00
N ALA A 270 -24.52 -11.31 -1.03
CA ALA A 270 -25.10 -10.34 -0.10
C ALA A 270 -24.20 -10.04 1.12
N GLY A 271 -23.07 -10.74 1.27
CA GLY A 271 -22.16 -10.55 2.40
C GLY A 271 -21.27 -9.32 2.26
N ALA A 272 -20.65 -8.92 3.37
CA ALA A 272 -19.60 -7.90 3.32
C ALA A 272 -18.38 -8.46 2.60
N VAL A 273 -17.71 -7.62 1.80
CA VAL A 273 -16.37 -7.93 1.29
C VAL A 273 -15.36 -7.29 2.22
N ARG A 274 -14.30 -8.02 2.58
CA ARG A 274 -13.25 -7.52 3.47
C ARG A 274 -11.89 -7.83 2.90
N SER A 275 -10.96 -6.92 3.14
CA SER A 275 -9.54 -7.17 2.94
C SER A 275 -8.72 -6.49 4.03
N ALA A 276 -7.49 -6.96 4.22
CA ALA A 276 -6.57 -6.42 5.21
C ALA A 276 -5.17 -6.29 4.63
N LYS A 277 -4.44 -5.29 5.13
CA LYS A 277 -3.05 -5.01 4.81
C LYS A 277 -2.22 -5.08 6.09
N ASP A 278 -1.09 -5.79 6.02
CA ASP A 278 -0.09 -5.82 7.10
C ASP A 278 0.68 -4.50 7.11
N LEU A 279 0.67 -3.80 8.25
CA LEU A 279 1.33 -2.52 8.42
C LEU A 279 2.67 -2.63 9.18
N GLY A 280 3.09 -3.84 9.56
CA GLY A 280 4.24 -4.06 10.43
C GLY A 280 5.55 -3.49 9.90
N LEU A 281 5.77 -3.57 8.59
CA LEU A 281 6.95 -2.99 7.94
C LEU A 281 6.96 -1.45 7.98
N TYR A 282 5.79 -0.81 8.10
CA TYR A 282 5.63 0.65 8.05
C TYR A 282 5.59 1.30 9.44
N LEU A 283 5.28 0.54 10.49
CA LEU A 283 5.14 1.04 11.87
C LEU A 283 6.31 0.60 12.78
N ALA A 284 7.54 0.82 12.31
CA ALA A 284 8.77 0.49 13.05
C ALA A 284 8.81 -0.97 13.56
N GLY A 285 8.24 -1.91 12.81
CA GLY A 285 8.18 -3.33 13.16
C GLY A 285 7.02 -3.73 14.07
N HIS A 286 6.10 -2.83 14.43
CA HIS A 286 4.94 -3.18 15.24
C HIS A 286 3.92 -3.96 14.42
N GLN A 287 3.70 -5.21 14.79
CA GLN A 287 2.83 -6.14 14.09
C GLN A 287 1.35 -5.74 14.24
N VAL A 288 0.85 -4.91 13.31
CA VAL A 288 -0.55 -4.49 13.26
C VAL A 288 -1.07 -4.53 11.83
N ALA A 289 -2.34 -4.87 11.65
CA ALA A 289 -3.00 -4.92 10.36
C ALA A 289 -4.13 -3.90 10.31
N LEU A 290 -4.34 -3.30 9.14
CA LEU A 290 -5.51 -2.50 8.81
C LEU A 290 -6.46 -3.33 7.95
N MET A 291 -7.67 -3.57 8.43
CA MET A 291 -8.77 -4.16 7.67
C MET A 291 -9.75 -3.08 7.22
N VAL A 292 -10.18 -3.21 5.97
CA VAL A 292 -11.31 -2.48 5.41
C VAL A 292 -12.37 -3.48 4.96
N GLY A 293 -13.60 -3.24 5.37
CA GLY A 293 -14.78 -3.98 4.96
C GLY A 293 -15.76 -3.07 4.26
N ILE A 294 -16.38 -3.57 3.19
CA ILE A 294 -17.43 -2.86 2.45
C ILE A 294 -18.71 -3.69 2.39
N LEU A 295 -19.84 -3.00 2.44
CA LEU A 295 -21.16 -3.60 2.31
C LEU A 295 -22.10 -2.66 1.55
N SER A 296 -22.67 -3.16 0.44
CA SER A 296 -23.56 -2.36 -0.40
C SER A 296 -24.92 -2.13 0.27
N LYS A 297 -25.46 -0.93 0.09
CA LYS A 297 -26.82 -0.55 0.48
C LYS A 297 -27.76 -0.51 -0.74
N PRO A 298 -29.08 -0.70 -0.57
CA PRO A 298 -30.04 -0.66 -1.67
C PRO A 298 -30.13 0.71 -2.37
N ASP A 299 -29.73 1.78 -1.67
CA ASP A 299 -29.70 3.15 -2.20
C ASP A 299 -28.43 3.43 -3.04
N GLY A 300 -27.55 2.44 -3.22
CA GLY A 300 -26.31 2.55 -3.99
C GLY A 300 -25.10 3.01 -3.19
N ARG A 301 -25.27 3.40 -1.92
CA ARG A 301 -24.16 3.77 -1.04
C ARG A 301 -23.43 2.56 -0.49
N MET A 302 -22.23 2.78 0.03
CA MET A 302 -21.44 1.74 0.68
C MET A 302 -21.26 2.04 2.16
N LEU A 303 -21.53 1.03 2.99
CA LEU A 303 -21.06 1.00 4.37
C LEU A 303 -19.62 0.53 4.39
N ILE A 304 -18.79 1.29 5.08
CA ILE A 304 -17.36 1.05 5.21
C ILE A 304 -17.07 0.82 6.69
N LEU A 305 -16.44 -0.31 6.99
CA LEU A 305 -15.83 -0.61 8.29
C LEU A 305 -14.33 -0.53 8.14
N THR A 306 -13.69 0.23 9.03
CA THR A 306 -12.24 0.26 9.16
C THR A 306 -11.87 -0.28 10.53
N ARG A 307 -10.92 -1.21 10.60
CA ARG A 307 -10.47 -1.82 11.86
C ARG A 307 -8.97 -2.01 11.85
N VAL A 308 -8.30 -1.64 12.94
CA VAL A 308 -6.88 -1.97 13.18
C VAL A 308 -6.80 -2.99 14.30
N TYR A 309 -6.02 -4.05 14.11
CA TYR A 309 -5.85 -5.14 15.06
C TYR A 309 -4.38 -5.59 15.12
N PRO A 310 -3.90 -6.17 16.24
CA PRO A 310 -2.56 -6.72 16.34
C PRO A 310 -2.43 -7.99 15.50
N ILE A 311 -1.23 -8.26 14.96
CA ILE A 311 -0.87 -9.48 14.25
C ILE A 311 0.07 -10.31 15.15
N GLU A 312 -0.04 -11.64 15.11
CA GLU A 312 0.71 -12.61 15.94
C GLU A 312 0.41 -12.57 17.45
N GLN A 313 1.34 -13.01 18.32
CA GLN A 313 1.08 -13.42 19.72
C GLN A 313 0.76 -12.26 20.71
N GLU A 314 0.64 -11.02 20.23
CA GLU A 314 0.27 -9.89 21.09
C GLU A 314 -1.26 -9.77 21.18
N PRO A 315 -1.85 -9.86 22.38
CA PRO A 315 -3.30 -9.89 22.55
C PRO A 315 -3.98 -8.54 22.32
N HIS A 316 -3.23 -7.43 22.37
CA HIS A 316 -3.78 -6.09 22.38
C HIS A 316 -2.96 -5.12 21.52
N LEU A 317 -3.61 -4.06 21.04
CA LEU A 317 -2.95 -2.99 20.32
C LEU A 317 -1.96 -2.21 21.22
N PRO A 318 -0.87 -1.69 20.65
CA PRO A 318 0.01 -0.74 21.35
C PRO A 318 -0.79 0.47 21.86
N PRO A 319 -0.77 0.76 23.18
CA PRO A 319 -1.47 1.91 23.73
C PRO A 319 -0.97 3.20 23.10
N GLY A 320 -1.90 3.96 22.54
CA GLY A 320 -1.62 5.23 21.89
C GLY A 320 -1.51 5.20 20.37
N LEU A 321 -1.59 4.01 19.74
CA LEU A 321 -1.78 3.88 18.30
C LEU A 321 -3.06 4.61 17.86
N GLN A 322 -3.00 5.36 16.77
CA GLN A 322 -4.13 6.13 16.26
C GLN A 322 -4.56 5.64 14.88
N LEU A 323 -5.87 5.64 14.66
CA LEU A 323 -6.51 5.50 13.36
C LEU A 323 -7.29 6.79 13.08
N VAL A 324 -6.96 7.46 11.98
CA VAL A 324 -7.55 8.73 11.56
C VAL A 324 -8.09 8.60 10.14
N GLY A 325 -9.29 9.11 9.89
CA GLY A 325 -9.85 9.21 8.54
C GLY A 325 -9.86 10.64 8.07
N PHE A 326 -9.42 10.87 6.84
CA PHE A 326 -9.43 12.15 6.14
C PHE A 326 -10.35 12.10 4.92
N ASP A 327 -11.07 13.18 4.65
CA ASP A 327 -11.83 13.36 3.41
C ASP A 327 -10.92 13.78 2.23
N GLU A 328 -11.51 14.00 1.05
CA GLU A 328 -10.78 14.43 -0.16
C GLU A 328 -10.05 15.77 0.02
N GLU A 329 -10.55 16.65 0.90
CA GLU A 329 -9.96 17.95 1.20
C GLU A 329 -8.84 17.85 2.26
N GLY A 330 -8.60 16.65 2.80
CA GLY A 330 -7.61 16.39 3.85
C GLY A 330 -8.10 16.75 5.25
N ASN A 331 -9.39 17.02 5.45
CA ASN A 331 -9.94 17.27 6.77
C ASN A 331 -10.22 15.95 7.49
N SER A 332 -9.83 15.87 8.77
CA SER A 332 -10.10 14.67 9.55
C SER A 332 -11.59 14.58 9.90
N PHE A 333 -12.27 13.50 9.50
CA PHE A 333 -13.66 13.23 9.88
C PHE A 333 -13.78 12.27 11.06
N PHE A 334 -12.72 11.52 11.42
CA PHE A 334 -12.62 10.83 12.69
C PHE A 334 -11.16 10.63 13.15
N ASN A 335 -10.95 10.46 14.46
CA ASN A 335 -9.68 10.08 15.05
C ASN A 335 -9.94 9.18 16.28
N ILE A 336 -9.40 7.96 16.27
CA ILE A 336 -9.54 6.99 17.35
C ILE A 336 -8.14 6.61 17.83
N LYS A 337 -7.95 6.61 19.15
CA LYS A 337 -6.71 6.23 19.80
C LYS A 337 -6.89 4.96 20.64
N ALA A 338 -6.04 3.97 20.41
CA ALA A 338 -5.99 2.73 21.17
C ALA A 338 -5.61 2.99 22.63
N ARG A 339 -6.33 2.35 23.55
CA ARG A 339 -6.10 2.38 24.99
C ARG A 339 -5.46 1.07 25.44
N HIS A 340 -5.13 0.99 26.72
CA HIS A 340 -4.64 -0.25 27.29
C HIS A 340 -5.71 -1.34 27.17
N GLN A 341 -5.33 -2.53 26.66
CA GLN A 341 -6.21 -3.70 26.49
C GLN A 341 -7.25 -3.60 25.37
N ASP A 342 -7.15 -2.61 24.47
CA ASP A 342 -7.99 -2.63 23.26
C ASP A 342 -7.46 -3.72 22.29
N ASP A 343 -8.28 -4.76 22.04
CA ASP A 343 -7.97 -5.83 21.07
C ASP A 343 -7.97 -5.31 19.63
N TYR A 344 -8.75 -4.25 19.37
CA TYR A 344 -8.80 -3.55 18.11
C TYR A 344 -9.39 -2.14 18.32
N ILE A 345 -9.14 -1.25 17.36
CA ILE A 345 -9.88 0.01 17.21
C ILE A 345 -10.62 0.01 15.89
N GLN A 346 -11.81 0.61 15.83
CA GLN A 346 -12.63 0.60 14.62
C GLN A 346 -13.46 1.85 14.45
N PHE A 347 -13.81 2.15 13.20
CA PHE A 347 -14.79 3.16 12.83
C PHE A 347 -15.67 2.64 11.69
N LYS A 348 -16.95 3.03 11.69
CA LYS A 348 -17.92 2.70 10.65
C LYS A 348 -18.51 3.99 10.09
N PHE A 349 -18.61 4.09 8.77
CA PHE A 349 -19.23 5.21 8.09
C PHE A 349 -19.90 4.78 6.78
N THR A 350 -20.74 5.63 6.22
CA THR A 350 -21.33 5.44 4.89
C THR A 350 -20.69 6.43 3.93
N ALA A 351 -20.43 5.99 2.70
CA ALA A 351 -19.89 6.82 1.63
C ALA A 351 -20.66 6.60 0.31
N ASP A 352 -20.69 7.64 -0.52
CA ASP A 352 -21.27 7.64 -1.86
C ASP A 352 -20.26 7.14 -2.89
N LEU A 353 -20.73 6.59 -4.01
CA LEU A 353 -19.85 6.16 -5.11
C LEU A 353 -19.07 7.35 -5.66
N GLY A 354 -17.75 7.18 -5.79
CA GLY A 354 -16.81 8.22 -6.21
C GLY A 354 -16.21 9.04 -5.07
N ASP A 355 -16.72 8.91 -3.84
CA ASP A 355 -16.10 9.55 -2.67
C ASP A 355 -14.66 9.06 -2.49
N ARG A 356 -13.79 9.98 -2.08
CA ARG A 356 -12.40 9.71 -1.76
C ARG A 356 -12.14 9.93 -0.29
N PHE A 357 -11.40 9.02 0.31
CA PHE A 357 -10.96 9.16 1.70
C PHE A 357 -9.59 8.51 1.90
N THR A 358 -8.89 8.95 2.94
CA THR A 358 -7.59 8.41 3.33
C THR A 358 -7.66 7.95 4.78
N LEU A 359 -7.14 6.75 5.05
CA LEU A 359 -6.95 6.24 6.40
C LEU A 359 -5.48 6.37 6.77
N GLN A 360 -5.21 6.97 7.92
CA GLN A 360 -3.88 7.04 8.51
C GLN A 360 -3.82 6.21 9.78
N VAL A 361 -2.84 5.32 9.86
CA VAL A 361 -2.47 4.64 11.10
C VAL A 361 -1.15 5.21 11.57
N SER A 362 -1.09 5.70 12.81
CA SER A 362 0.14 6.27 13.37
C SER A 362 0.45 5.73 14.76
N PHE A 363 1.73 5.55 15.03
CA PHE A 363 2.24 5.15 16.34
C PHE A 363 3.65 5.72 16.56
N ASN A 364 3.83 6.45 17.67
CA ASN A 364 5.03 7.26 17.94
C ASN A 364 5.34 8.20 16.76
N ASP A 365 6.55 8.11 16.19
CA ASP A 365 7.00 8.93 15.07
C ASP A 365 6.74 8.28 13.70
N ALA A 366 6.14 7.09 13.68
CA ALA A 366 5.81 6.37 12.45
C ALA A 366 4.34 6.55 12.06
N SER A 367 4.08 6.73 10.77
CA SER A 367 2.73 6.78 10.22
C SER A 367 2.68 6.14 8.84
N VAL A 368 1.56 5.47 8.56
CA VAL A 368 1.23 4.88 7.27
C VAL A 368 -0.15 5.33 6.84
N THR A 369 -0.34 5.50 5.54
CA THR A 369 -1.55 6.08 4.95
C THR A 369 -2.01 5.27 3.75
N GLU A 370 -3.29 4.94 3.72
CA GLU A 370 -3.94 4.21 2.63
C GLU A 370 -5.10 5.04 2.09
N SER A 371 -5.10 5.27 0.79
CA SER A 371 -6.12 6.06 0.11
C SER A 371 -7.11 5.17 -0.64
N PHE A 372 -8.38 5.54 -0.63
CA PHE A 372 -9.47 4.76 -1.20
C PHE A 372 -10.38 5.65 -2.05
N ILE A 373 -10.92 5.05 -3.11
CA ILE A 373 -12.08 5.57 -3.85
C ILE A 373 -13.21 4.55 -3.76
N VAL A 374 -14.41 5.05 -3.45
CA VAL A 374 -15.62 4.25 -3.21
C VAL A 374 -16.20 3.76 -4.53
#